data_AF-A0A956T5I7-F1
#
_entry.id   AF-A0A956T5I7-F1
#
_cell.length_a   1.000
_cell.length_b   1.000
_cell.length_c   1.000
_cell.angle_alpha   90.00
_cell.angle_beta   90.00
_cell.angle_gamma   90.00
#
_symmetry.space_group_name_H-M   'P 1'
#
loop_
_entity.id
_entity.type
_entity.pdbx_description
1 polymer ?
#
loop_
_entity_poly.entity_id
_entity_poly.type
_entity_poly.pdbx_seq_one_letter_code
_entity_poly.pdbx_strand_id
1 'polypeptide(L)'
;DPNSELILLELAQPFTNHNGGDLAFAADGTLYASLGDGGDGGDPLNNGQTTSTLLGSMLRLDVDGGGLPPDCGGSQAAYTIPADNPLRDGPGGDCDEIWAYGLRNPWRFSFDRITQDLFIADVGQGAWEEVNYQPAASPGGENYGWRCYEGTHPYNLTGCSTNTAVYTFPIDEYGHTNGRCSVTGGFV
;
A
#
# COMPACT_ATOMS: atom_id res chain seq x y z
N ASP A 1 -7.75 9.79 28.10
CA ASP A 1 -7.81 8.75 29.14
C ASP A 1 -6.88 7.65 28.66
N PRO A 2 -5.86 7.21 29.41
CA PRO A 2 -4.99 6.13 28.95
C PRO A 2 -5.72 4.80 28.67
N ASN A 3 -6.97 4.64 29.12
CA ASN A 3 -7.81 3.48 28.79
C ASN A 3 -8.75 3.71 27.58
N SER A 4 -8.65 4.85 26.88
CA SER A 4 -9.49 5.14 25.71
C SER A 4 -8.88 4.69 24.39
N GLU A 5 -7.77 3.97 24.41
CA GLU A 5 -7.16 3.39 23.20
C GLU A 5 -8.06 2.30 22.64
N LEU A 6 -8.31 2.36 21.33
CA LEU A 6 -8.94 1.30 20.56
C LEU A 6 -7.95 0.84 19.51
N ILE A 7 -7.58 -0.44 19.56
CA ILE A 7 -6.73 -1.05 18.55
C ILE A 7 -7.60 -1.31 17.32
N LEU A 8 -7.30 -0.63 16.22
CA LEU A 8 -7.99 -0.83 14.95
C LEU A 8 -7.45 -2.05 14.20
N LEU A 9 -6.12 -2.21 14.18
CA LEU A 9 -5.41 -3.26 13.45
C LEU A 9 -4.08 -3.54 14.15
N GLU A 10 -3.74 -4.82 14.29
CA GLU A 10 -2.43 -5.27 14.72
C GLU A 10 -1.92 -6.31 13.70
N LEU A 11 -0.73 -6.08 13.15
CA LEU A 11 -0.16 -6.91 12.09
C LEU A 11 1.24 -7.36 12.46
N ALA A 12 1.49 -8.67 12.34
CA ALA A 12 2.82 -9.23 12.54
C ALA A 12 3.76 -8.84 11.38
N GLN A 13 4.90 -8.25 11.71
CA GLN A 13 5.95 -7.93 10.73
C GLN A 13 6.94 -9.10 10.63
N PRO A 14 7.15 -9.69 9.43
CA PRO A 14 8.01 -10.87 9.28
C PRO A 14 9.50 -10.55 9.42
N PHE A 15 9.91 -9.30 9.10
CA PHE A 15 11.28 -8.83 9.25
C PHE A 15 11.33 -7.47 9.98
N THR A 16 12.53 -6.91 10.13
CA THR A 16 12.80 -5.74 10.99
C THR A 16 12.63 -4.38 10.31
N ASN A 17 12.25 -4.37 9.03
CA ASN A 17 12.23 -3.18 8.16
C ASN A 17 10.98 -3.18 7.27
N HIS A 18 10.74 -2.05 6.58
CA HIS A 18 9.60 -1.83 5.68
C HIS A 18 8.23 -2.00 6.34
N ASN A 19 8.08 -1.44 7.54
CA ASN A 19 6.80 -1.50 8.26
C ASN A 19 5.76 -0.54 7.65
N GLY A 20 6.18 0.47 6.89
CA GLY A 20 5.30 1.57 6.45
C GLY A 20 4.71 2.33 7.63
N GLY A 21 3.41 2.61 7.56
CA GLY A 21 2.60 3.08 8.68
C GLY A 21 2.20 4.55 8.59
N ASP A 22 2.29 5.18 7.42
CA ASP A 22 1.69 6.51 7.26
C ASP A 22 0.17 6.38 7.28
N LEU A 23 -0.52 7.42 7.75
CA LEU A 23 -1.96 7.44 7.94
C LEU A 23 -2.53 8.78 7.45
N ALA A 24 -3.59 8.71 6.66
CA ALA A 24 -4.33 9.89 6.24
C ALA A 24 -5.81 9.59 6.04
N PHE A 25 -6.66 10.57 6.32
CA PHE A 25 -8.07 10.50 5.95
C PHE A 25 -8.27 11.06 4.54
N ALA A 26 -9.03 10.35 3.73
CA ALA A 26 -9.53 10.87 2.46
C ALA A 26 -10.73 11.80 2.70
N ALA A 27 -11.13 12.58 1.68
CA ALA A 27 -12.28 13.48 1.78
C ALA A 27 -13.62 12.79 2.06
N ASP A 28 -13.72 11.49 1.78
CA ASP A 28 -14.91 10.68 2.08
C ASP A 28 -14.99 10.21 3.54
N GLY A 29 -13.97 10.51 4.36
CA GLY A 29 -13.90 10.12 5.77
C GLY A 29 -13.27 8.75 6.03
N THR A 30 -12.89 8.01 4.99
CA THR A 30 -12.18 6.73 5.16
C THR A 30 -10.71 6.94 5.54
N LEU A 31 -10.21 6.04 6.38
CA LEU A 31 -8.81 6.01 6.80
C LEU A 31 -8.00 5.20 5.78
N TYR A 32 -6.95 5.82 5.25
CA TYR A 32 -5.92 5.14 4.47
C TYR A 32 -4.70 4.87 5.34
N ALA A 33 -4.10 3.71 5.14
CA ALA A 33 -2.85 3.31 5.78
C ALA A 33 -1.89 2.69 4.77
N SER A 34 -0.61 3.00 4.86
CA SER A 34 0.41 2.36 4.02
C SER A 34 1.13 1.25 4.79
N LEU A 35 1.35 0.10 4.15
CA LEU A 35 2.09 -1.02 4.72
C LEU A 35 3.14 -1.49 3.72
N GLY A 36 4.40 -1.57 4.15
CA GLY A 36 5.44 -2.16 3.31
C GLY A 36 5.33 -3.67 3.22
N ASP A 37 6.18 -4.26 2.39
CA ASP A 37 6.22 -5.70 2.08
C ASP A 37 6.62 -6.59 3.27
N GLY A 38 6.86 -6.00 4.45
CA GLY A 38 7.26 -6.69 5.66
C GLY A 38 8.77 -6.88 5.80
N GLY A 39 9.57 -6.43 4.83
CA GLY A 39 11.02 -6.31 4.94
C GLY A 39 11.83 -7.36 4.19
N ASP A 40 13.12 -7.38 4.51
CA ASP A 40 14.19 -8.08 3.77
C ASP A 40 14.34 -7.59 2.31
N GLY A 41 15.36 -8.10 1.61
CA GLY A 41 15.66 -7.73 0.24
C GLY A 41 14.89 -8.55 -0.78
N GLY A 42 14.20 -7.87 -1.70
CA GLY A 42 13.55 -8.52 -2.84
C GLY A 42 12.30 -9.32 -2.50
N ASP A 43 11.61 -8.97 -1.41
CA ASP A 43 10.32 -9.53 -0.99
C ASP A 43 10.29 -11.08 -1.04
N PRO A 44 11.01 -11.74 -0.11
CA PRO A 44 11.14 -13.19 -0.11
C PRO A 44 9.80 -13.91 0.15
N LEU A 45 8.80 -13.22 0.71
CA LEU A 45 7.47 -13.77 1.00
C LEU A 45 6.45 -13.47 -0.10
N ASN A 46 6.82 -12.72 -1.14
CA ASN A 46 5.93 -12.33 -2.23
C ASN A 46 4.74 -11.48 -1.78
N ASN A 47 4.90 -10.71 -0.72
CA ASN A 47 3.85 -9.87 -0.15
C ASN A 47 3.44 -8.76 -1.11
N GLY A 48 4.36 -8.20 -1.90
CA GLY A 48 4.03 -7.18 -2.90
C GLY A 48 3.22 -7.73 -4.08
N GLN A 49 3.24 -9.04 -4.35
CA GLN A 49 2.56 -9.64 -5.51
C GLN A 49 1.49 -10.65 -5.11
N THR A 50 0.91 -10.48 -3.92
CA THR A 50 -0.26 -11.24 -3.46
C THR A 50 -1.22 -10.32 -2.74
N THR A 51 -2.50 -10.68 -2.74
CA THR A 51 -3.60 -9.96 -2.11
C THR A 51 -4.13 -10.71 -0.88
N SER A 52 -3.50 -11.84 -0.53
CA SER A 52 -3.81 -12.66 0.64
C SER A 52 -3.14 -12.18 1.95
N THR A 53 -2.52 -11.01 1.94
CA THR A 53 -1.93 -10.36 3.11
C THR A 53 -2.07 -8.84 2.99
N LEU A 54 -2.09 -8.13 4.11
CA LEU A 54 -2.12 -6.67 4.15
C LEU A 54 -0.75 -6.02 3.87
N LEU A 55 0.33 -6.79 3.83
CA LEU A 55 1.67 -6.27 3.57
C LEU A 55 1.87 -5.90 2.10
N GLY A 56 2.67 -4.88 1.82
CA GLY A 56 2.98 -4.40 0.47
C GLY A 56 1.81 -3.66 -0.19
N SER A 57 1.01 -2.95 0.61
CA SER A 57 -0.28 -2.41 0.18
C SER A 57 -0.62 -1.03 0.77
N MET A 58 -1.55 -0.36 0.09
CA MET A 58 -2.37 0.71 0.65
C MET A 58 -3.68 0.09 1.13
N LEU A 59 -4.05 0.36 2.37
CA LEU A 59 -5.34 -0.03 2.95
C LEU A 59 -6.33 1.13 2.88
N ARG A 60 -7.62 0.81 2.81
CA ARG A 60 -8.74 1.77 2.99
C ARG A 60 -9.78 1.18 3.92
N LEU A 61 -9.98 1.84 5.06
CA LEU A 61 -10.78 1.37 6.18
C LEU A 61 -11.86 2.40 6.54
N ASP A 62 -13.04 1.92 6.93
CA ASP A 62 -14.08 2.74 7.55
C ASP A 62 -14.05 2.54 9.07
N VAL A 63 -13.56 3.56 9.78
CA VAL A 63 -13.39 3.55 11.24
C VAL A 63 -14.60 4.10 12.01
N ASP A 64 -15.56 4.70 11.29
CA ASP A 64 -16.82 5.19 11.86
C ASP A 64 -17.93 4.11 11.78
N GLY A 65 -17.71 3.10 10.92
CA GLY A 65 -18.57 1.94 10.73
C GLY A 65 -19.59 2.14 9.61
N GLY A 66 -20.02 1.03 8.99
CA GLY A 66 -20.95 1.07 7.86
C GLY A 66 -20.70 0.02 6.79
N GLY A 67 -19.60 -0.74 6.92
CA GLY A 67 -19.16 -1.76 5.97
C GLY A 67 -19.26 -3.21 6.46
N LEU A 68 -18.50 -4.08 5.79
CA LEU A 68 -18.30 -5.47 6.22
C LEU A 68 -17.37 -5.54 7.44
N PRO A 69 -17.47 -6.59 8.27
CA PRO A 69 -16.46 -6.83 9.30
C PRO A 69 -15.07 -7.02 8.67
N PRO A 70 -13.97 -6.73 9.40
CA PRO A 70 -12.60 -6.98 8.95
C PRO A 70 -12.40 -8.41 8.46
N ASP A 71 -11.54 -8.60 7.47
CA ASP A 71 -11.25 -9.90 6.89
C ASP A 71 -9.83 -10.36 7.27
N CYS A 72 -8.80 -9.72 6.70
CA CYS A 72 -7.41 -10.05 7.01
C CYS A 72 -6.86 -9.33 8.24
N GLY A 73 -7.56 -8.33 8.78
CA GLY A 73 -7.13 -7.60 9.97
C GLY A 73 -7.15 -8.41 11.28
N GLY A 74 -7.69 -9.62 11.25
CA GLY A 74 -7.77 -10.51 12.41
C GLY A 74 -8.95 -10.19 13.34
N SER A 75 -9.17 -11.07 14.31
CA SER A 75 -10.38 -11.05 15.17
C SER A 75 -10.46 -9.89 16.17
N GLN A 76 -9.37 -9.14 16.35
CA GLN A 76 -9.31 -7.96 17.23
C GLN A 76 -9.54 -6.65 16.47
N ALA A 77 -9.59 -6.69 15.14
CA ALA A 77 -9.74 -5.49 14.33
C ALA A 77 -11.08 -4.79 14.58
N ALA A 78 -11.03 -3.45 14.68
CA ALA A 78 -12.16 -2.62 15.11
C ALA A 78 -12.49 -1.52 14.07
N TYR A 79 -12.64 -1.92 12.81
CA TYR A 79 -13.11 -1.10 11.69
C TYR A 79 -14.09 -1.90 10.83
N THR A 80 -14.61 -1.29 9.77
CA THR A 80 -15.32 -2.00 8.71
C THR A 80 -14.68 -1.74 7.36
N ILE A 81 -14.95 -2.61 6.39
CA ILE A 81 -14.47 -2.46 5.01
C ILE A 81 -15.50 -1.69 4.18
N PRO A 82 -15.13 -0.55 3.57
CA PRO A 82 -16.00 0.16 2.64
C PRO A 82 -16.55 -0.74 1.54
N ALA A 83 -17.83 -0.55 1.18
CA ALA A 83 -18.51 -1.44 0.24
C ALA A 83 -17.93 -1.43 -1.18
N ASP A 84 -17.22 -0.36 -1.52
CA ASP A 84 -16.58 -0.07 -2.81
C ASP A 84 -15.06 -0.31 -2.79
N ASN A 85 -14.51 -0.98 -1.78
CA ASN A 85 -13.13 -1.44 -1.85
C ASN A 85 -12.94 -2.40 -3.05
N PRO A 86 -11.83 -2.28 -3.79
CA PRO A 86 -11.65 -2.90 -5.10
C PRO A 86 -11.51 -4.42 -5.04
N LEU A 87 -10.93 -4.93 -3.96
CA LEU A 87 -10.67 -6.37 -3.78
C LEU A 87 -11.70 -7.05 -2.89
N ARG A 88 -12.80 -6.36 -2.58
CA ARG A 88 -13.82 -6.86 -1.69
C ARG A 88 -14.56 -8.07 -2.30
N ASP A 89 -14.27 -9.27 -1.83
CA ASP A 89 -14.92 -10.52 -2.25
C ASP A 89 -15.60 -11.28 -1.09
N GLY A 90 -15.41 -10.81 0.14
CA GLY A 90 -16.03 -11.33 1.35
C GLY A 90 -15.18 -12.39 2.04
N PRO A 91 -15.71 -13.01 3.12
CA PRO A 91 -14.85 -13.78 4.03
C PRO A 91 -14.09 -14.93 3.36
N GLY A 92 -12.77 -14.95 3.57
CA GLY A 92 -11.89 -16.06 3.17
C GLY A 92 -11.38 -16.00 1.73
N GLY A 93 -11.55 -14.87 1.04
CA GLY A 93 -10.93 -14.56 -0.23
C GLY A 93 -9.66 -13.73 -0.09
N ASP A 94 -9.54 -12.71 -0.93
CA ASP A 94 -8.47 -11.71 -0.82
C ASP A 94 -8.71 -10.78 0.38
N CYS A 95 -7.65 -10.10 0.85
CA CYS A 95 -7.80 -9.13 1.92
C CYS A 95 -8.61 -7.92 1.45
N ASP A 96 -9.89 -7.93 1.83
CA ASP A 96 -10.90 -6.92 1.51
C ASP A 96 -10.49 -5.48 1.90
N GLU A 97 -9.54 -5.29 2.81
CA GLU A 97 -9.00 -3.98 3.23
C GLU A 97 -8.15 -3.27 2.17
N ILE A 98 -7.61 -4.02 1.20
CA ILE A 98 -6.63 -3.52 0.25
C ILE A 98 -7.32 -2.57 -0.75
N TRP A 99 -6.77 -1.35 -0.82
CA TRP A 99 -7.09 -0.37 -1.85
C TRP A 99 -6.17 -0.50 -3.06
N ALA A 100 -4.88 -0.71 -2.84
CA ALA A 100 -3.89 -0.95 -3.89
C ALA A 100 -2.73 -1.78 -3.32
N TYR A 101 -1.98 -2.48 -4.15
CA TYR A 101 -0.89 -3.38 -3.74
C TYR A 101 0.32 -3.24 -4.68
N GLY A 102 1.34 -4.09 -4.51
CA GLY A 102 2.55 -3.97 -5.34
C GLY A 102 3.51 -2.90 -4.86
N LEU A 103 3.51 -2.60 -3.55
CA LEU A 103 4.39 -1.61 -2.94
C LEU A 103 5.48 -2.28 -2.11
N ARG A 104 6.64 -1.64 -2.00
CA ARG A 104 7.78 -2.13 -1.23
C ARG A 104 7.81 -1.56 0.18
N ASN A 105 7.99 -0.25 0.27
CA ASN A 105 8.10 0.52 1.49
C ASN A 105 7.50 1.93 1.26
N PRO A 106 6.17 2.02 1.14
CA PRO A 106 5.43 3.26 0.94
C PRO A 106 5.50 4.11 2.21
N TRP A 107 6.65 4.77 2.43
CA TRP A 107 7.00 5.43 3.68
C TRP A 107 6.10 6.61 4.00
N ARG A 108 5.66 7.35 2.97
CA ARG A 108 4.69 8.42 3.09
C ARG A 108 3.79 8.51 1.87
N PHE A 109 2.57 8.97 2.10
CA PHE A 109 1.65 9.32 1.02
C PHE A 109 0.84 10.57 1.39
N SER A 110 0.22 11.18 0.39
CA SER A 110 -0.71 12.29 0.64
C SER A 110 -1.76 12.39 -0.45
N PHE A 111 -2.93 12.87 -0.06
CA PHE A 111 -3.96 13.31 -0.98
C PHE A 111 -3.73 14.79 -1.33
N ASP A 112 -3.76 15.13 -2.61
CA ASP A 112 -3.81 16.52 -3.05
C ASP A 112 -5.07 17.19 -2.48
N ARG A 113 -4.89 18.33 -1.81
CA ARG A 113 -5.97 18.98 -1.07
C ARG A 113 -7.10 19.52 -1.95
N ILE A 114 -6.86 19.69 -3.25
CA ILE A 114 -7.82 20.23 -4.21
C ILE A 114 -8.42 19.09 -5.03
N THR A 115 -7.59 18.25 -5.63
CA THR A 115 -8.05 17.20 -6.57
C THR A 115 -8.39 15.90 -5.87
N GLN A 116 -7.88 15.69 -4.64
CA GLN A 116 -7.93 14.42 -3.90
C GLN A 116 -7.17 13.28 -4.58
N ASP A 117 -6.28 13.60 -5.51
CA ASP A 117 -5.39 12.60 -6.11
C ASP A 117 -4.41 12.07 -5.05
N LEU A 118 -4.14 10.77 -5.10
CA LEU A 118 -3.24 10.11 -4.18
C LEU A 118 -1.82 10.05 -4.76
N PHE A 119 -0.85 10.52 -4.00
CA PHE A 119 0.58 10.41 -4.31
C PHE A 119 1.27 9.57 -3.23
N ILE A 120 2.05 8.58 -3.64
CA ILE A 120 2.71 7.62 -2.75
C ILE A 120 4.21 7.66 -3.03
N ALA A 121 5.01 7.95 -2.02
CA ALA A 121 6.45 7.84 -2.07
C ALA A 121 6.86 6.44 -1.63
N ASP A 122 7.32 5.61 -2.57
CA ASP A 122 7.72 4.24 -2.31
C ASP A 122 9.25 4.09 -2.45
N VAL A 123 9.88 3.60 -1.38
CA VAL A 123 11.32 3.42 -1.32
C VAL A 123 11.68 2.10 -1.98
N GLY A 124 12.46 2.15 -3.06
CA GLY A 124 12.89 0.97 -3.79
C GLY A 124 13.99 0.16 -3.11
N GLN A 125 14.38 -0.93 -3.75
CA GLN A 125 15.27 -1.96 -3.20
C GLN A 125 16.73 -1.53 -3.09
N GLY A 126 17.22 -0.73 -4.01
CA GLY A 126 18.58 -0.22 -3.96
C GLY A 126 19.06 0.56 -5.18
N ALA A 127 18.31 0.61 -6.28
CA ALA A 127 18.69 1.36 -7.47
C ALA A 127 17.78 2.55 -7.75
N TRP A 128 16.47 2.42 -7.52
CA TRP A 128 15.46 3.39 -7.94
C TRP A 128 14.52 3.75 -6.81
N GLU A 129 14.21 5.03 -6.71
CA GLU A 129 13.16 5.55 -5.83
C GLU A 129 12.00 6.02 -6.70
N GLU A 130 10.77 5.89 -6.21
CA GLU A 130 9.59 6.14 -7.03
C GLU A 130 8.49 6.97 -6.35
N VAL A 131 7.77 7.71 -7.18
CA VAL A 131 6.53 8.39 -6.81
C VAL A 131 5.40 7.81 -7.65
N ASN A 132 4.53 7.06 -6.98
CA ASN A 132 3.32 6.51 -7.55
C ASN A 132 2.18 7.54 -7.46
N TYR A 133 1.25 7.46 -8.41
CA TYR A 133 0.10 8.35 -8.52
C TYR A 133 -1.14 7.54 -8.83
N GLN A 134 -2.22 7.91 -8.15
CA GLN A 134 -3.54 7.36 -8.37
C GLN A 134 -4.57 8.50 -8.44
N PRO A 135 -5.28 8.64 -9.57
CA PRO A 135 -6.32 9.65 -9.70
C PRO A 135 -7.40 9.47 -8.63
N ALA A 136 -7.97 10.57 -8.14
CA ALA A 136 -9.11 10.53 -7.21
C ALA A 136 -10.32 9.75 -7.76
N ALA A 137 -10.45 9.68 -9.09
CA ALA A 137 -11.50 8.94 -9.78
C ALA A 137 -11.19 7.44 -9.97
N SER A 138 -10.02 6.97 -9.52
CA SER A 138 -9.66 5.56 -9.60
C SER A 138 -10.61 4.71 -8.75
N PRO A 139 -11.05 3.53 -9.25
CA PRO A 139 -11.80 2.58 -8.45
C PRO A 139 -10.93 1.78 -7.47
N GLY A 140 -9.60 2.00 -7.45
CA GLY A 140 -8.65 1.17 -6.72
C GLY A 140 -8.23 -0.08 -7.47
N GLY A 141 -7.38 -0.88 -6.83
CA GLY A 141 -6.89 -2.18 -7.31
C GLY A 141 -5.58 -2.12 -8.09
N GLU A 142 -4.93 -0.95 -8.16
CA GLU A 142 -3.62 -0.80 -8.79
C GLU A 142 -2.59 -1.74 -8.16
N ASN A 143 -1.82 -2.40 -9.02
CA ASN A 143 -0.61 -3.13 -8.65
C ASN A 143 0.60 -2.29 -9.05
N TYR A 144 1.31 -1.71 -8.08
CA TYR A 144 2.48 -0.85 -8.34
C TYR A 144 3.75 -1.62 -8.73
N GLY A 145 3.66 -2.95 -8.85
CA GLY A 145 4.65 -3.77 -9.55
C GLY A 145 5.80 -4.29 -8.71
N TRP A 146 5.99 -3.84 -7.47
CA TRP A 146 6.95 -4.47 -6.56
C TRP A 146 6.51 -5.89 -6.18
N ARG A 147 7.32 -6.94 -6.29
CA ARG A 147 8.78 -7.00 -6.55
C ARG A 147 9.23 -7.26 -7.99
N CYS A 148 8.30 -7.28 -8.93
CA CYS A 148 8.61 -7.52 -10.33
C CYS A 148 9.45 -6.38 -10.91
N TYR A 149 9.14 -5.16 -10.51
CA TYR A 149 9.81 -3.93 -10.93
C TYR A 149 10.24 -3.09 -9.74
N GLU A 150 11.30 -2.32 -9.93
CA GLU A 150 11.76 -1.25 -9.05
C GLU A 150 11.74 0.03 -9.90
N GLY A 151 10.77 0.91 -9.68
CA GLY A 151 10.39 1.90 -10.69
C GLY A 151 9.81 1.24 -11.94
N THR A 152 10.29 1.68 -13.10
CA THR A 152 9.98 1.07 -14.41
C THR A 152 10.95 -0.04 -14.81
N HIS A 153 11.90 -0.37 -13.93
CA HIS A 153 13.01 -1.27 -14.22
C HIS A 153 12.75 -2.69 -13.71
N PRO A 154 12.92 -3.75 -14.54
CA PRO A 154 12.81 -5.12 -14.07
C PRO A 154 13.76 -5.41 -12.91
N TYR A 155 13.23 -5.96 -11.82
CA TYR A 155 14.01 -6.37 -10.65
C TYR A 155 14.06 -7.91 -10.53
N ASN A 156 12.94 -8.55 -10.16
CA ASN A 156 12.82 -10.01 -10.09
C ASN A 156 11.54 -10.49 -10.78
N LEU A 157 11.66 -10.87 -12.05
CA LEU A 157 10.52 -11.31 -12.86
C LEU A 157 10.08 -12.77 -12.61
N THR A 158 10.67 -13.46 -11.63
CA THR A 158 10.28 -14.85 -11.32
C THR A 158 8.87 -14.90 -10.76
N GLY A 159 7.96 -15.58 -11.46
CA GLY A 159 6.55 -15.69 -11.08
C GLY A 159 5.70 -14.47 -11.44
N CYS A 160 6.28 -13.46 -12.08
CA CYS A 160 5.59 -12.24 -12.48
C CYS A 160 4.80 -12.42 -13.78
N SER A 161 3.69 -11.70 -13.91
CA SER A 161 2.95 -11.59 -15.18
C SER A 161 3.86 -11.00 -16.26
N THR A 162 3.82 -11.62 -17.45
CA THR A 162 4.48 -11.08 -18.65
C THR A 162 3.66 -9.99 -19.34
N ASN A 163 2.37 -9.89 -19.02
CA ASN A 163 1.54 -8.78 -19.46
C ASN A 163 1.81 -7.59 -18.54
N THR A 164 2.58 -6.61 -19.03
CA THR A 164 2.95 -5.43 -18.23
C THR A 164 1.78 -4.50 -17.93
N ALA A 165 0.67 -4.61 -18.66
CA ALA A 165 -0.52 -3.79 -18.44
C ALA A 165 -1.25 -4.10 -17.11
N VAL A 166 -0.84 -5.14 -16.39
CA VAL A 166 -1.35 -5.41 -15.04
C VAL A 166 -0.65 -4.56 -13.97
N TYR A 167 0.49 -3.95 -14.30
CA TYR A 167 1.24 -3.09 -13.39
C TYR A 167 0.95 -1.62 -13.68
N THR A 168 0.93 -0.83 -12.61
CA THR A 168 0.82 0.63 -12.63
C THR A 168 2.19 1.19 -12.30
N PHE A 169 2.86 1.77 -13.28
CA PHE A 169 4.19 2.33 -13.11
C PHE A 169 4.15 3.74 -12.51
N PRO A 170 5.23 4.15 -11.81
CA PRO A 170 5.29 5.47 -11.18
C PRO A 170 5.26 6.60 -12.20
N ILE A 171 4.83 7.78 -11.74
CA ILE A 171 4.85 9.01 -12.54
C ILE A 171 6.19 9.74 -12.48
N ASP A 172 7.01 9.45 -11.48
CA ASP A 172 8.38 9.92 -11.37
C ASP A 172 9.26 8.85 -10.72
N GLU A 173 10.49 8.76 -11.17
CA GLU A 173 11.49 7.85 -10.62
C GLU A 173 12.88 8.47 -10.70
N TYR A 174 13.75 8.12 -9.76
CA TYR A 174 15.14 8.54 -9.82
C TYR A 174 16.09 7.53 -9.20
N GLY A 175 17.26 7.41 -9.83
CA GLY A 175 18.32 6.56 -9.32
C GLY A 175 19.11 7.20 -8.18
N HIS A 176 19.87 6.38 -7.45
CA HIS A 176 20.80 6.82 -6.39
C HIS A 176 22.05 7.51 -6.95
N THR A 177 21.84 8.66 -7.59
CA THR A 177 22.90 9.49 -8.17
C THR A 177 22.83 10.89 -7.57
N ASN A 178 23.94 11.63 -7.64
CA ASN A 178 24.01 13.04 -7.20
C ASN A 178 23.58 13.25 -5.73
N GLY A 179 23.88 12.30 -4.85
CA GLY A 179 23.56 12.38 -3.42
C GLY A 179 22.11 12.07 -3.06
N ARG A 180 21.30 11.59 -4.01
CA ARG A 180 19.96 11.05 -3.73
C ARG A 180 20.10 9.62 -3.20
N CYS A 181 19.41 9.32 -2.09
CA CYS A 181 19.53 8.03 -1.40
C CYS A 181 18.18 7.37 -1.07
N SER A 182 17.09 8.14 -1.06
CA SER A 182 15.75 7.64 -0.74
C SER A 182 14.71 8.68 -1.13
N VAL A 183 13.50 8.25 -1.46
CA VAL A 183 12.29 9.09 -1.43
C VAL A 183 11.70 9.10 -0.03
N THR A 184 11.36 10.28 0.47
CA THR A 184 10.78 10.44 1.81
C THR A 184 9.34 10.97 1.79
N GLY A 185 8.85 11.33 0.61
CA GLY A 185 7.52 11.90 0.40
C GLY A 185 7.36 13.32 0.93
N GLY A 186 6.11 13.72 1.16
CA GLY A 186 5.72 15.08 1.53
C GLY A 186 4.21 15.25 1.47
N PHE A 187 3.74 16.50 1.56
CA PHE A 187 2.34 16.84 1.32
C PHE A 187 2.25 17.57 -0.02
N VAL A 188 1.24 17.21 -0.81
CA VAL A 188 0.78 18.00 -1.96
C VAL A 188 -0.42 18.88 -1.59
#